data_AF-A0A843FYW1-F1
#
_entry.id   AF-A0A843FYW1-F1
#
_cell.length_a   1.000
_cell.length_b   1.000
_cell.length_c   1.000
_cell.angle_alpha   90.00
_cell.angle_beta   90.00
_cell.angle_gamma   90.00
#
_symmetry.space_group_name_H-M   'P 1'
#
loop_
_entity.id
_entity.type
_entity.pdbx_description
1 polymer ?
#
loop_
_entity_poly.entity_id
_entity_poly.type
_entity_poly.pdbx_seq_one_letter_code
_entity_poly.pdbx_strand_id
1 'polypeptide(L)' 'MTTRITCVYDEGSQPYTSLIGAKGTALLVEKDGKRVLFNTGLRDRYLIHNMEHLGLDFYSIDAVVV' A
#
# COMPACT_ATOMS: atom_id res chain seq x y z
N MET A 1 -13.40 -3.00 -17.78
CA MET A 1 -12.12 -3.21 -17.05
C MET A 1 -12.26 -2.69 -15.64
N THR A 2 -12.07 -3.54 -14.64
CA THR A 2 -12.27 -3.24 -13.21
C THR A 2 -11.05 -2.51 -12.63
N THR A 3 -11.29 -1.56 -11.71
CA THR A 3 -10.23 -0.94 -10.89
C THR A 3 -9.90 -1.86 -9.71
N ARG A 4 -8.61 -2.10 -9.45
CA ARG A 4 -8.18 -2.79 -8.22
C ARG A 4 -7.68 -1.75 -7.21
N ILE A 5 -8.13 -1.88 -5.97
CA ILE A 5 -7.65 -1.07 -4.85
C ILE A 5 -7.11 -2.04 -3.81
N THR A 6 -5.83 -1.90 -3.47
CA THR A 6 -5.17 -2.67 -2.42
C THR A 6 -4.91 -1.77 -1.24
N CYS A 7 -5.40 -2.15 -0.06
CA CYS A 7 -5.01 -1.51 1.18
C CYS A 7 -3.60 -2.01 1.56
N VAL A 8 -2.61 -1.12 1.50
CA VAL A 8 -1.21 -1.44 1.78
C VAL A 8 -0.88 -1.14 3.25
N TYR A 9 -1.50 -0.11 3.82
CA TYR A 9 -1.25 0.35 5.18
C TYR A 9 -2.54 0.92 5.75
N ASP A 10 -2.93 0.46 6.94
CA ASP A 10 -4.06 0.95 7.74
C ASP A 10 -3.87 0.49 9.19
N GLU A 11 -4.65 1.01 10.14
CA GLU A 11 -4.68 0.57 11.53
C GLU A 11 -5.19 -0.89 11.70
N GLY A 12 -5.98 -1.39 10.76
CA GLY A 12 -6.79 -2.60 10.88
C GLY A 12 -6.11 -3.95 10.62
N SER A 13 -4.77 -4.02 10.55
CA SER A 13 -4.07 -5.31 10.38
C SER A 13 -4.42 -6.28 11.52
N GLN A 14 -4.71 -7.54 11.18
CA GLN A 14 -5.17 -8.55 12.12
C GLN A 14 -3.99 -9.37 12.69
N PRO A 15 -4.15 -9.95 13.90
CA PRO A 15 -3.22 -10.94 14.41
C PRO A 15 -2.97 -12.07 13.41
N TYR A 16 -1.75 -12.61 13.42
CA TYR A 16 -1.33 -13.73 12.56
C TYR A 16 -1.26 -13.40 11.06
N THR A 17 -1.35 -12.14 10.68
CA THR A 17 -0.92 -11.68 9.36
C THR A 17 0.56 -11.28 9.38
N SER A 18 1.20 -11.27 8.22
CA SER A 18 2.56 -10.74 8.07
C SER A 18 2.60 -9.22 7.92
N LEU A 19 1.44 -8.55 7.94
CA LEU A 19 1.31 -7.11 7.72
C LEU A 19 1.35 -6.34 9.04
N ILE A 20 2.02 -5.21 9.03
CA ILE A 20 2.07 -4.29 10.17
C ILE A 20 0.92 -3.30 10.04
N GLY A 21 0.01 -3.30 11.02
CA GLY A 21 -1.01 -2.26 11.18
C GLY A 21 -0.47 -1.10 12.01
N ALA A 22 -0.77 0.14 11.61
CA ALA A 22 -0.32 1.33 12.31
C ALA A 22 -1.15 2.55 11.93
N LYS A 23 -1.03 3.65 12.68
CA LYS A 23 -1.77 4.89 12.41
C LYS A 23 -1.43 5.46 11.03
N GLY A 24 -2.46 5.88 10.28
CA GLY A 24 -2.36 6.43 8.92
C GLY A 24 -2.81 5.43 7.86
N THR A 25 -2.75 5.84 6.60
CA THR A 25 -3.31 5.04 5.49
C THR A 25 -2.38 5.06 4.28
N ALA A 26 -2.37 3.97 3.50
CA ALA A 26 -1.83 3.95 2.14
C ALA A 26 -2.63 2.96 1.28
N LEU A 27 -3.11 3.43 0.13
CA LEU A 27 -3.91 2.64 -0.83
C LEU A 27 -3.21 2.62 -2.19
N LEU A 28 -2.97 1.43 -2.74
CA LEU A 28 -2.51 1.29 -4.10
C LEU A 28 -3.72 1.12 -5.03
N VAL A 29 -3.89 2.05 -5.96
CA VAL A 29 -4.95 2.01 -6.98
C VAL A 29 -4.34 1.61 -8.32
N GLU A 30 -4.91 0.58 -8.93
CA GLU A 30 -4.44 0.02 -10.20
C GLU A 30 -5.55 0.02 -11.25
N LYS A 31 -5.28 0.67 -12.38
CA LYS A 31 -6.23 0.83 -13.49
C LYS A 31 -5.49 1.08 -14.80
N ASP A 32 -5.86 0.36 -15.85
CA ASP A 32 -5.36 0.55 -17.23
C ASP A 32 -3.82 0.63 -17.31
N GLY A 33 -3.14 -0.26 -16.57
CA GLY A 33 -1.68 -0.36 -16.51
C GLY A 33 -1.00 0.70 -15.64
N LYS A 34 -1.76 1.59 -15.01
CA LYS A 34 -1.26 2.60 -14.06
C LYS A 34 -1.37 2.13 -12.61
N ARG A 35 -0.36 2.48 -11.82
CA ARG A 35 -0.24 2.20 -10.38
C ARG A 35 -0.03 3.51 -9.63
N VAL A 36 -1.03 3.94 -8.87
CA VAL A 36 -0.97 5.20 -8.10
C VAL A 36 -1.10 4.89 -6.61
N LEU A 37 -0.13 5.34 -5.81
CA LEU A 37 -0.18 5.22 -4.36
C LEU A 37 -0.83 6.47 -3.76
N PHE A 38 -1.93 6.29 -3.04
CA PHE A 38 -2.58 7.33 -2.27
C PHE A 38 -2.11 7.24 -0.81
N ASN A 39 -1.54 8.33 -0.31
CA ASN A 39 -0.88 8.46 0.97
C ASN A 39 0.30 7.49 1.15
N THR A 40 1.03 7.62 2.26
CA THR A 40 2.22 6.79 2.56
C THR A 40 2.25 6.28 3.99
N GLY A 41 1.13 6.39 4.73
CA GLY A 41 1.10 6.16 6.17
C GLY A 41 1.94 7.18 6.95
N LEU A 42 2.25 6.86 8.21
CA LEU A 42 3.05 7.73 9.09
C LEU A 42 4.45 7.18 9.40
N ARG A 43 4.76 5.99 8.87
CA ARG A 43 6.01 5.25 9.13
C ARG A 43 6.43 4.54 7.83
N ASP A 44 7.42 5.11 7.17
CA ASP A 44 8.03 4.59 5.94
C ASP A 44 8.40 3.10 6.00
N ARG A 45 9.09 2.67 7.07
CA ARG A 45 9.52 1.28 7.24
C ARG A 45 8.36 0.27 7.28
N TYR A 46 7.18 0.67 7.74
CA TYR A 46 6.01 -0.21 7.79
C TYR A 46 5.31 -0.27 6.44
N LEU A 47 5.27 0.84 5.71
CA LEU A 47 4.81 0.86 4.32
C LEU A 47 5.69 -0.07 3.46
N ILE A 48 7.01 0.09 3.52
CA ILE A 48 7.96 -0.73 2.75
C ILE A 48 7.81 -2.21 3.11
N HIS A 49 7.79 -2.54 4.40
CA HIS A 49 7.57 -3.92 4.87
C HIS A 49 6.28 -4.54 4.31
N ASN A 50 5.16 -3.81 4.37
CA ASN A 50 3.88 -4.31 3.87
C ASN A 50 3.91 -4.47 2.34
N MET A 51 4.53 -3.54 1.61
CA MET A 51 4.68 -3.64 0.15
C MET A 51 5.47 -4.90 -0.23
N GLU A 52 6.60 -5.17 0.44
CA GLU A 52 7.40 -6.38 0.21
C GLU A 52 6.58 -7.66 0.45
N HIS A 53 5.84 -7.73 1.56
CA HIS A 53 5.00 -8.90 1.90
C HIS A 53 3.78 -9.06 0.99
N LEU A 54 3.33 -7.99 0.35
CA LEU A 54 2.28 -8.02 -0.68
C LEU A 54 2.83 -8.26 -2.10
N GLY A 55 4.15 -8.41 -2.25
CA GLY A 55 4.80 -8.58 -3.56
C GLY A 55 4.72 -7.33 -4.44
N LEU A 56 4.64 -6.14 -3.83
CA LEU A 56 4.58 -4.86 -4.51
C LEU A 56 5.97 -4.25 -4.61
N ASP A 57 6.40 -3.96 -5.83
CA ASP A 57 7.64 -3.22 -6.09
C ASP A 57 7.40 -1.71 -5.99
N PHE A 58 8.15 -1.05 -5.12
CA PHE A 58 8.11 0.40 -4.94
C PHE A 58 8.47 1.16 -6.23
N TYR A 59 9.40 0.64 -7.03
CA TYR A 59 9.82 1.28 -8.29
C TYR A 59 8.78 1.14 -9.41
N SER A 60 7.73 0.33 -9.20
CA SER A 60 6.63 0.16 -10.16
C SER A 60 5.50 1.20 -10.02
N ILE A 61 5.59 2.10 -9.04
CA ILE A 61 4.55 3.11 -8.79
C ILE A 61 4.75 4.31 -9.71
N ASP A 62 3.75 4.61 -10.54
CA ASP A 62 3.78 5.72 -11.50
C ASP A 62 3.70 7.10 -10.81
N ALA A 63 2.93 7.18 -9.72
CA ALA A 63 2.68 8.42 -9.00
C ALA A 63 2.30 8.18 -7.54
N VAL A 64 2.59 9.18 -6.69
CA VAL A 64 2.17 9.24 -5.29
C VAL A 64 1.32 10.49 -5.09
N VAL A 65 0.17 10.34 -4.44
CA VAL A 65 -0.74 11.42 -4.04
C VAL A 65 -0.73 11.50 -2.52
N VAL A 66 -0.53 12.69 -1.95
CA VAL A 66 -0.42 12.93 -0.49
C VAL A 66 -1.39 14.01 -0.01
#